data_AF-A0A7H4PDN4-F1
#
_entry.id   AF-A0A7H4PDN4-F1
#
_cell.length_a   1.000
_cell.length_b   1.000
_cell.length_c   1.000
_cell.angle_alpha   90.00
_cell.angle_beta   90.00
_cell.angle_gamma   90.00
#
_symmetry.space_group_name_H-M   'P 1'
#
loop_
_entity.id
_entity.type
_entity.pdbx_description
1 polymer ?
#
loop_
_entity_poly.entity_id
_entity_poly.type
_entity_poly.pdbx_seq_one_letter_code
_entity_poly.pdbx_strand_id
1 'polypeptide(L)'
;MELLLLSNSTLPGKAWLEHALPTIAGQLNGRRSAVFIPFAGVTQTWDDYTAKTAAVFSPMGVTVTGIHSVADPVSAIENAEIVIVGGGNTFQLLKECRERGLLAPMVDVVKRGALYIGWSAGANLACPTIRTTNDMPIVDPNGFAALGLFPLQINPHFTNALPEGHKGETREQRIRELLGGCARADDYRPAGRQLDTGDAGPRYPWRPESNAGIQSRRRRGDPQRRSSFLNPVRTFPGGGAARLSGLPSRRR
;
A
#
# COMPACT_ATOMS: atom_id res chain seq x y z
N MET A 1 -11.79 -0.30 -3.72
CA MET A 1 -10.93 -0.52 -2.56
C MET A 1 -9.97 0.64 -2.49
N GLU A 2 -9.93 1.34 -1.36
CA GLU A 2 -9.04 2.48 -1.11
C GLU A 2 -8.08 2.06 0.01
N LEU A 3 -6.78 2.15 -0.24
CA LEU A 3 -5.72 1.78 0.70
C LEU A 3 -4.74 2.94 0.83
N LEU A 4 -4.27 3.21 2.05
CA LEU A 4 -3.13 4.05 2.36
C LEU A 4 -2.11 3.23 3.14
N LEU A 5 -0.98 2.91 2.50
CA LEU A 5 0.07 2.05 3.06
C LEU A 5 1.35 2.86 3.26
N LEU A 6 1.66 3.17 4.52
CA LEU A 6 2.78 4.02 4.93
C LEU A 6 3.97 3.15 5.38
N SER A 7 5.18 3.52 4.99
CA SER A 7 6.39 2.79 5.40
C SER A 7 6.64 2.91 6.92
N ASN A 8 6.52 4.13 7.45
CA ASN A 8 6.78 4.48 8.84
C ASN A 8 5.77 5.52 9.35
N SER A 9 5.73 5.73 10.67
CA SER A 9 4.80 6.69 11.28
C SER A 9 5.35 8.11 11.43
N THR A 10 6.67 8.29 11.45
CA THR A 10 7.29 9.57 11.85
C THR A 10 8.51 9.86 10.98
N LEU A 11 8.56 11.06 10.39
CA LEU A 11 9.75 11.57 9.71
C LEU A 11 10.68 12.28 10.71
N PRO A 12 11.99 12.39 10.42
CA PRO A 12 12.91 13.15 11.26
C PRO A 12 12.41 14.58 11.52
N GLY A 13 12.37 15.00 12.79
CA GLY A 13 11.94 16.33 13.20
C GLY A 13 10.43 16.62 13.07
N LYS A 14 9.60 15.60 12.80
CA LYS A 14 8.15 15.72 12.63
C LYS A 14 7.37 15.02 13.72
N ALA A 15 6.15 15.48 13.99
CA ALA A 15 5.24 14.80 14.88
C ALA A 15 4.78 13.45 14.28
N TRP A 16 4.28 12.58 15.16
CA TRP A 16 3.77 11.27 14.78
C TRP A 16 2.58 11.41 13.81
N LEU A 17 2.65 10.71 12.67
CA LEU A 17 1.75 10.76 11.51
C LEU A 17 1.60 12.12 10.81
N GLU A 18 2.31 13.18 11.23
CA GLU A 18 2.19 14.53 10.66
C GLU A 18 2.29 14.53 9.13
N HIS A 19 3.29 13.82 8.59
CA HIS A 19 3.54 13.74 7.16
C HIS A 19 2.42 13.08 6.35
N ALA A 20 1.60 12.24 7.00
CA ALA A 20 0.52 11.50 6.37
C ALA A 20 -0.83 12.23 6.46
N LEU A 21 -0.97 13.21 7.36
CA LEU A 21 -2.23 13.91 7.61
C LEU A 21 -2.88 14.48 6.34
N PRO A 22 -2.16 15.19 5.43
CA PRO A 22 -2.78 15.71 4.22
C PRO A 22 -3.31 14.60 3.29
N THR A 23 -2.57 13.50 3.17
CA THR A 23 -2.97 12.34 2.35
C THR A 23 -4.17 11.63 2.95
N ILE A 24 -4.18 11.43 4.27
CA ILE A 24 -5.31 10.85 5.00
C ILE A 24 -6.56 11.71 4.76
N ALA A 25 -6.49 13.01 5.03
CA ALA A 25 -7.61 13.94 4.88
C ALA A 25 -8.19 13.92 3.46
N GLY A 26 -7.33 13.90 2.43
CA GLY A 26 -7.74 13.83 1.03
C GLY A 26 -8.41 12.50 0.63
N GLN A 27 -8.25 11.43 1.41
CA GLN A 27 -8.83 10.11 1.13
C GLN A 27 -10.04 9.75 1.99
N LEU A 28 -10.31 10.49 3.07
CA LEU A 28 -11.47 10.25 3.94
C LEU A 28 -12.79 10.26 3.13
N ASN A 29 -12.94 11.20 2.19
CA ASN A 29 -14.13 11.33 1.33
C ASN A 29 -15.45 11.23 2.13
N GLY A 30 -15.54 11.97 3.25
CA GLY A 30 -16.72 12.01 4.10
C GLY A 30 -16.81 10.92 5.17
N ARG A 31 -15.94 9.90 5.17
CA ARG A 31 -15.90 8.86 6.23
C ARG A 31 -15.51 9.46 7.58
N ARG A 32 -16.12 8.98 8.66
CA ARG A 32 -15.98 9.48 10.02
C ARG A 32 -15.82 8.36 11.07
N SER A 33 -16.34 7.17 10.82
CA SER A 33 -16.28 6.05 11.77
C SER A 33 -15.10 5.13 11.46
N ALA A 34 -14.13 5.06 12.38
CA ALA A 34 -12.93 4.24 12.25
C ALA A 34 -12.81 3.22 13.39
N VAL A 35 -12.43 2.00 13.04
CA VAL A 35 -11.89 1.04 14.01
C VAL A 35 -10.37 1.04 13.93
N PHE A 36 -9.71 0.98 15.08
CA PHE A 36 -8.27 0.86 15.19
C PHE A 36 -7.87 -0.53 15.65
N ILE A 37 -6.90 -1.13 14.95
CA ILE A 37 -6.32 -2.43 15.24
C ILE A 37 -4.95 -2.19 15.93
N PRO A 38 -4.88 -2.30 17.27
CA PRO A 38 -3.71 -1.88 18.05
C PRO A 38 -2.69 -2.98 18.28
N PHE A 39 -2.97 -4.22 17.85
CA PHE A 39 -2.28 -5.43 18.29
C PHE A 39 -0.80 -5.51 17.93
N ALA A 40 -0.31 -4.65 17.04
CA ALA A 40 1.13 -4.51 16.80
C ALA A 40 1.86 -3.88 18.00
N GLY A 41 1.18 -3.11 18.85
CA GLY A 41 1.76 -2.48 20.03
C GLY A 41 2.13 -3.51 21.09
N VAL A 42 3.43 -3.58 21.43
CA VAL A 42 3.98 -4.51 22.44
C VAL A 42 4.42 -3.78 23.70
N THR A 43 5.06 -2.61 23.56
CA THR A 43 5.68 -1.87 24.68
C THR A 43 4.81 -0.72 25.22
N GLN A 44 3.57 -0.62 24.75
CA GLN A 44 2.56 0.34 25.24
C GLN A 44 1.22 -0.38 25.28
N THR A 45 0.29 0.09 26.12
CA THR A 45 -1.05 -0.52 26.16
C THR A 45 -1.81 -0.24 24.87
N TRP A 46 -2.77 -1.11 24.53
CA TRP A 46 -3.64 -0.89 23.38
C TRP A 46 -4.59 0.29 23.58
N ASP A 47 -4.96 0.60 24.82
CA ASP A 47 -5.73 1.79 25.18
C ASP A 47 -4.94 3.07 24.88
N ASP A 48 -3.69 3.16 25.35
CA ASP A 48 -2.82 4.31 25.07
C ASP A 48 -2.58 4.49 23.57
N TYR A 49 -2.38 3.37 22.86
CA TYR A 49 -2.18 3.43 21.42
C TYR A 49 -3.44 3.91 20.68
N THR A 50 -4.60 3.45 21.12
CA THR A 50 -5.90 3.88 20.58
C THR A 50 -6.13 5.36 20.85
N ALA A 51 -5.92 5.82 22.08
CA ALA A 51 -6.07 7.22 22.45
C ALA A 51 -5.15 8.13 21.65
N LYS A 52 -3.87 7.74 21.49
CA LYS A 52 -2.91 8.44 20.64
C LYS A 52 -3.35 8.53 19.19
N THR A 53 -3.90 7.45 18.64
CA THR A 53 -4.44 7.42 17.27
C THR A 53 -5.67 8.31 17.16
N ALA A 54 -6.62 8.22 18.09
CA ALA A 54 -7.82 9.05 18.13
C ALA A 54 -7.49 10.55 18.15
N ALA A 55 -6.49 10.97 18.94
CA ALA A 55 -6.07 12.36 19.03
C ALA A 55 -5.59 12.94 17.68
N VAL A 56 -4.91 12.13 16.85
CA VAL A 56 -4.45 12.54 15.52
C VAL A 56 -5.59 12.65 14.51
N PHE A 57 -6.61 11.79 14.65
CA PHE A 57 -7.73 11.70 13.70
C PHE A 57 -8.90 12.63 14.06
N SER A 58 -9.04 13.02 15.33
CA SER A 58 -10.11 13.88 15.82
C SER A 58 -10.19 15.24 15.10
N PRO A 59 -9.08 15.96 14.79
CA PRO A 59 -9.15 17.22 14.04
C PRO A 59 -9.71 17.07 12.61
N MET A 60 -9.68 15.85 12.05
CA MET A 60 -10.27 15.53 10.74
C MET A 60 -11.74 15.07 10.86
N GLY A 61 -12.32 15.12 12.06
CA GLY A 61 -13.68 14.68 12.35
C GLY A 61 -13.85 13.16 12.39
N VAL A 62 -12.77 12.38 12.50
CA VAL A 62 -12.84 10.92 12.53
C VAL A 62 -12.88 10.43 13.98
N THR A 63 -13.92 9.68 14.32
CA THR A 63 -14.05 8.97 15.59
C THR A 63 -13.32 7.63 15.48
N VAL A 64 -12.38 7.38 16.38
CA VAL A 64 -11.58 6.15 16.40
C VAL A 64 -11.97 5.30 17.61
N THR A 65 -12.35 4.05 17.36
CA THR A 65 -12.65 3.05 18.39
C THR A 65 -11.62 1.93 18.35
N GLY A 66 -10.96 1.65 19.47
CA GLY A 66 -10.01 0.54 19.58
C GLY A 66 -10.75 -0.79 19.53
N ILE A 67 -10.35 -1.69 18.64
CA ILE A 67 -11.08 -2.94 18.43
C ILE A 67 -10.99 -3.91 19.62
N HIS A 68 -10.01 -3.72 20.50
CA HIS A 68 -9.80 -4.54 21.68
C HIS A 68 -10.78 -4.22 22.81
N SER A 69 -11.46 -3.07 22.78
CA SER A 69 -12.35 -2.62 23.86
C SER A 69 -13.85 -2.80 23.54
N VAL A 70 -14.19 -3.27 22.34
CA VAL A 70 -15.59 -3.52 21.94
C VAL A 70 -16.01 -4.95 22.27
N ALA A 71 -17.29 -5.12 22.62
CA ALA A 71 -17.85 -6.44 22.95
C ALA A 71 -17.93 -7.38 21.73
N ASP A 72 -18.28 -6.83 20.57
CA ASP A 72 -18.37 -7.55 19.29
C ASP A 72 -17.41 -6.92 18.27
N PRO A 73 -16.15 -7.38 18.20
CA PRO A 73 -15.15 -6.82 17.28
C PRO A 73 -15.44 -7.16 15.81
N VAL A 74 -16.15 -8.24 15.51
CA VAL A 74 -16.50 -8.58 14.12
C VAL A 74 -17.53 -7.58 13.61
N SER A 75 -18.62 -7.39 14.35
CA SER A 75 -19.66 -6.41 14.02
C SER A 75 -19.10 -4.98 13.94
N ALA A 76 -18.20 -4.61 14.86
CA ALA A 76 -17.55 -3.30 14.82
C ALA A 76 -16.75 -3.08 13.52
N ILE A 77 -16.01 -4.09 13.04
CA ILE A 77 -15.30 -4.02 11.75
C ILE A 77 -16.27 -3.95 10.58
N GLU A 78 -17.33 -4.78 10.58
CA GLU A 78 -18.28 -4.85 9.46
C GLU A 78 -19.01 -3.53 9.20
N ASN A 79 -19.22 -2.73 10.26
CA ASN A 79 -19.88 -1.42 10.23
C ASN A 79 -18.89 -0.24 10.13
N ALA A 80 -17.58 -0.50 10.11
CA ALA A 80 -16.58 0.56 10.05
C ALA A 80 -16.47 1.16 8.63
N GLU A 81 -16.33 2.47 8.56
CA GLU A 81 -16.02 3.16 7.30
C GLU A 81 -14.51 3.17 7.01
N ILE A 82 -13.70 3.08 8.08
CA ILE A 82 -12.24 3.12 8.03
C ILE A 82 -11.68 2.01 8.94
N VAL A 83 -10.74 1.24 8.43
CA VAL A 83 -9.94 0.28 9.21
C VAL A 83 -8.52 0.82 9.31
N ILE A 84 -8.11 1.20 10.52
CA ILE A 84 -6.79 1.75 10.81
C ILE A 84 -5.95 0.66 11.50
N VAL A 85 -4.78 0.34 10.96
CA VAL A 85 -3.89 -0.71 11.49
C VAL A 85 -2.55 -0.13 11.90
N GLY A 86 -2.24 -0.25 13.19
CA GLY A 86 -1.04 0.30 13.77
C GLY A 86 0.26 -0.40 13.39
N GLY A 87 1.36 0.33 13.53
CA GLY A 87 2.72 -0.19 13.50
C GLY A 87 3.16 -0.76 14.85
N GLY A 88 4.22 -1.56 14.86
CA GLY A 88 4.71 -2.31 16.02
C GLY A 88 5.26 -3.65 15.52
N ASN A 89 5.05 -4.74 16.26
CA ASN A 89 5.47 -6.08 15.82
C ASN A 89 4.42 -6.75 14.91
N THR A 90 4.84 -7.13 13.70
CA THR A 90 3.99 -7.73 12.66
C THR A 90 3.53 -9.14 13.02
N PHE A 91 4.33 -9.93 13.73
CA PHE A 91 3.97 -11.29 14.13
C PHE A 91 2.87 -11.27 15.20
N GLN A 92 3.01 -10.41 16.22
CA GLN A 92 1.98 -10.19 17.24
C GLN A 92 0.68 -9.67 16.61
N LEU A 93 0.77 -8.70 15.70
CA LEU A 93 -0.38 -8.17 14.96
C LEU A 93 -1.13 -9.28 14.21
N LEU A 94 -0.41 -10.11 13.45
CA LEU A 94 -1.04 -11.17 12.68
C LEU A 94 -1.65 -12.25 13.59
N LYS A 95 -0.95 -12.64 14.66
CA LYS A 95 -1.41 -13.62 15.64
C LYS A 95 -2.75 -13.20 16.25
N GLU A 96 -2.82 -12.02 16.85
CA GLU A 96 -4.01 -11.50 17.52
C GLU A 96 -5.18 -11.35 16.54
N CYS A 97 -4.93 -10.80 15.35
CA CYS A 97 -5.97 -10.68 14.31
C CYS A 97 -6.51 -12.04 13.88
N ARG A 98 -5.66 -13.07 13.79
CA ARG A 98 -6.07 -14.43 13.41
C ARG A 98 -6.85 -15.11 14.53
N GLU A 99 -6.32 -15.11 15.75
CA GLU A 99 -6.96 -15.77 16.90
C GLU A 99 -8.33 -15.17 17.24
N ARG A 100 -8.50 -13.86 16.99
CA ARG A 100 -9.77 -13.16 17.18
C ARG A 100 -10.70 -13.24 15.96
N GLY A 101 -10.32 -13.95 14.90
CA GLY A 101 -11.15 -14.11 13.70
C GLY A 101 -11.37 -12.84 12.88
N LEU A 102 -10.47 -11.85 12.97
CA LEU A 102 -10.66 -10.50 12.41
C LEU A 102 -10.15 -10.35 10.97
N LEU A 103 -9.33 -11.28 10.48
CA LEU A 103 -8.73 -11.20 9.14
C LEU A 103 -9.78 -11.13 8.03
N ALA A 104 -10.74 -12.07 8.00
CA ALA A 104 -11.78 -12.10 6.97
C ALA A 104 -12.73 -10.88 7.04
N PRO A 105 -13.27 -10.49 8.23
CA PRO A 105 -14.06 -9.26 8.36
C PRO A 105 -13.35 -8.00 7.84
N MET A 106 -12.06 -7.84 8.14
CA MET A 106 -11.27 -6.71 7.62
C MET A 106 -11.16 -6.73 6.10
N VAL A 107 -10.92 -7.91 5.51
CA VAL A 107 -10.85 -8.06 4.05
C VAL A 107 -12.19 -7.68 3.40
N ASP A 108 -13.29 -8.18 3.95
CA ASP A 108 -14.62 -8.00 3.38
C ASP A 108 -15.07 -6.55 3.45
N VAL A 109 -14.93 -5.87 4.60
CA VAL A 109 -15.34 -4.47 4.72
C VAL A 109 -14.53 -3.54 3.81
N VAL A 110 -13.23 -3.78 3.66
CA VAL A 110 -12.36 -3.00 2.77
C VAL A 110 -12.71 -3.24 1.30
N LYS A 111 -13.04 -4.48 0.92
CA LYS A 111 -13.56 -4.79 -0.43
C LYS A 111 -14.91 -4.12 -0.69
N ARG A 112 -15.77 -3.99 0.33
CA ARG A 112 -17.07 -3.27 0.25
C ARG A 112 -16.93 -1.76 0.16
N GLY A 113 -15.76 -1.19 0.46
CA GLY A 113 -15.47 0.23 0.23
C GLY A 113 -14.98 1.00 1.45
N ALA A 114 -14.76 0.33 2.59
CA ALA A 114 -14.05 0.96 3.69
C ALA A 114 -12.61 1.35 3.27
N LEU A 115 -12.12 2.43 3.87
CA LEU A 115 -10.75 2.89 3.69
C LEU A 115 -9.83 2.09 4.61
N TYR A 116 -8.78 1.48 4.09
CA TYR A 116 -7.73 0.89 4.92
C TYR A 116 -6.58 1.88 5.07
N ILE A 117 -6.13 2.12 6.30
CA ILE A 117 -4.93 2.92 6.59
C ILE A 117 -4.00 2.07 7.44
N GLY A 118 -2.79 1.78 6.96
CA GLY A 118 -1.81 1.01 7.70
C GLY A 118 -0.41 1.60 7.59
N TRP A 119 0.34 1.60 8.68
CA TRP A 119 1.76 1.98 8.69
C TRP A 119 2.64 0.88 9.25
N SER A 120 3.86 0.73 8.69
CA SER A 120 4.83 -0.29 9.14
C SER A 120 4.21 -1.70 9.14
N ALA A 121 3.97 -2.30 10.32
CA ALA A 121 3.32 -3.59 10.44
C ALA A 121 1.92 -3.62 9.80
N GLY A 122 1.16 -2.52 9.88
CA GLY A 122 -0.13 -2.39 9.20
C GLY A 122 0.01 -2.37 7.67
N ALA A 123 1.13 -1.90 7.12
CA ALA A 123 1.41 -2.01 5.68
C ALA A 123 1.76 -3.46 5.28
N ASN A 124 2.52 -4.17 6.13
CA ASN A 124 2.76 -5.60 5.93
C ASN A 124 1.46 -6.43 5.96
N LEU A 125 0.57 -6.15 6.92
CA LEU A 125 -0.68 -6.91 7.08
C LEU A 125 -1.61 -6.80 5.85
N ALA A 126 -1.55 -5.69 5.11
CA ALA A 126 -2.32 -5.50 3.89
C ALA A 126 -1.86 -6.39 2.72
N CYS A 127 -0.63 -6.89 2.74
CA CYS A 127 -0.04 -7.70 1.68
C CYS A 127 -0.56 -9.16 1.70
N PRO A 128 -0.18 -10.04 0.75
CA PRO A 128 -0.63 -11.44 0.77
C PRO A 128 -0.07 -12.23 1.95
N THR A 129 1.15 -11.92 2.38
CA THR A 129 1.78 -12.54 3.55
C THR A 129 2.68 -11.54 4.29
N ILE A 130 3.10 -11.85 5.51
CA ILE A 130 4.06 -11.02 6.27
C ILE A 130 5.53 -11.34 5.99
N ARG A 131 5.84 -12.06 4.89
CA ARG A 131 7.18 -12.62 4.60
C ARG A 131 8.28 -11.58 4.36
N THR A 132 7.91 -10.32 4.20
CA THR A 132 8.83 -9.18 4.00
C THR A 132 8.83 -8.21 5.19
N THR A 133 8.32 -8.60 6.35
CA THR A 133 8.54 -7.84 7.59
C THR A 133 10.02 -7.88 8.00
N ASN A 134 10.48 -6.84 8.69
CA ASN A 134 11.82 -6.82 9.30
C ASN A 134 11.78 -7.19 10.78
N ASP A 135 10.59 -7.44 11.31
CA ASP A 135 10.40 -7.65 12.73
C ASP A 135 10.96 -9.00 13.17
N MET A 136 11.40 -9.05 14.43
CA MET A 136 11.76 -10.30 15.07
C MET A 136 10.49 -11.16 15.29
N PRO A 137 10.54 -12.49 15.04
CA PRO A 137 9.42 -13.39 15.26
C PRO A 137 9.23 -13.72 16.74
N ILE A 138 8.76 -12.74 17.52
CA ILE A 138 8.60 -12.86 18.99
C ILE A 138 7.45 -13.78 19.42
N VAL A 139 6.51 -14.06 18.51
CA VAL A 139 5.41 -15.01 18.70
C VAL A 139 5.15 -15.75 17.38
N ASP A 140 4.57 -16.95 17.46
CA ASP A 140 4.12 -17.68 16.28
C ASP A 140 2.70 -17.23 15.90
N PRO A 141 2.48 -16.63 14.71
CA PRO A 141 1.16 -16.26 14.25
C PRO A 141 0.32 -17.44 13.79
N ASN A 142 0.86 -18.66 13.72
CA ASN A 142 0.25 -19.84 13.10
C ASN A 142 0.03 -19.66 11.58
N GLY A 143 1.13 -19.35 10.88
CA GLY A 143 1.17 -19.14 9.43
C GLY A 143 1.34 -17.67 9.02
N PHE A 144 1.86 -17.43 7.81
CA PHE A 144 2.24 -16.08 7.38
C PHE A 144 1.26 -15.39 6.43
N ALA A 145 0.21 -16.07 5.98
CA ALA A 145 -0.83 -15.44 5.14
C ALA A 145 -1.48 -14.26 5.88
N ALA A 146 -1.69 -13.14 5.18
CA ALA A 146 -2.23 -11.91 5.73
C ALA A 146 -3.52 -11.51 4.96
N LEU A 147 -3.82 -10.22 4.81
CA LEU A 147 -5.11 -9.78 4.26
C LEU A 147 -5.23 -9.94 2.74
N GLY A 148 -4.10 -9.91 2.00
CA GLY A 148 -4.13 -10.00 0.52
C GLY A 148 -4.90 -8.87 -0.16
N LEU A 149 -5.02 -7.70 0.49
CA LEU A 149 -5.66 -6.51 -0.06
C LEU A 149 -4.75 -5.83 -1.09
N PHE A 150 -3.45 -5.80 -0.83
CA PHE A 150 -2.45 -5.32 -1.77
C PHE A 150 -1.75 -6.53 -2.42
N PRO A 151 -1.65 -6.61 -3.77
CA PRO A 151 -1.19 -7.82 -4.45
C PRO A 151 0.33 -8.01 -4.43
N LEU A 152 1.08 -6.99 -4.00
CA LEU A 152 2.54 -7.01 -3.95
C LEU A 152 3.01 -7.16 -2.51
N GLN A 153 4.26 -7.58 -2.32
CA GLN A 153 4.90 -7.54 -1.01
C GLN A 153 5.55 -6.19 -0.76
N ILE A 154 5.36 -5.68 0.45
CA ILE A 154 5.98 -4.45 0.94
C ILE A 154 7.06 -4.83 1.96
N ASN A 155 8.28 -4.35 1.77
CA ASN A 155 9.29 -4.31 2.82
C ASN A 155 9.36 -2.87 3.37
N PRO A 156 8.66 -2.56 4.48
CA PRO A 156 8.70 -1.21 5.07
C PRO A 156 10.09 -0.94 5.65
N HIS A 157 10.36 0.32 5.98
CA HIS A 157 11.67 0.75 6.52
C HIS A 157 12.84 0.24 5.67
N PHE A 158 12.68 0.28 4.35
CA PHE A 158 13.71 -0.22 3.44
C PHE A 158 14.95 0.66 3.54
N THR A 159 16.06 0.05 3.91
CA THR A 159 17.40 0.59 3.72
C THR A 159 18.33 -0.56 3.38
N ASN A 160 19.24 -0.34 2.44
CA ASN A 160 20.31 -1.29 2.16
C ASN A 160 21.61 -0.94 2.90
N ALA A 161 21.63 0.20 3.61
CA ALA A 161 22.75 0.60 4.42
C ALA A 161 22.88 -0.31 5.65
N LEU A 162 24.11 -0.62 6.02
CA LEU A 162 24.47 -1.34 7.22
C LEU A 162 25.42 -0.50 8.06
N PRO A 163 25.50 -0.74 9.38
CA PRO A 163 26.57 -0.17 10.20
C PRO A 163 27.95 -0.52 9.64
N GLU A 164 28.93 0.36 9.84
CA GLU A 164 30.30 0.12 9.41
C GLU A 164 30.85 -1.20 10.00
N GLY A 165 31.49 -2.02 9.15
CA GLY A 165 32.05 -3.31 9.55
C GLY A 165 31.03 -4.43 9.77
N HIS A 166 29.73 -4.19 9.60
CA HIS A 166 28.71 -5.23 9.73
C HIS A 166 28.80 -6.26 8.60
N LYS A 167 28.80 -7.55 8.94
CA LYS A 167 28.96 -8.68 8.00
C LYS A 167 27.70 -9.53 7.81
N GLY A 168 26.60 -9.19 8.48
CA GLY A 168 25.30 -9.84 8.28
C GLY A 168 24.69 -9.47 6.91
N GLU A 169 23.62 -10.16 6.55
CA GLU A 169 22.96 -9.98 5.26
C GLU A 169 22.34 -8.58 5.15
N THR A 170 22.62 -7.91 4.03
CA THR A 170 21.96 -6.67 3.61
C THR A 170 20.46 -6.92 3.40
N ARG A 171 19.66 -5.85 3.36
CA ARG A 171 18.22 -5.98 3.10
C ARG A 171 17.95 -6.61 1.74
N GLU A 172 18.70 -6.22 0.72
CA GLU A 172 18.56 -6.77 -0.62
C GLU A 172 18.89 -8.26 -0.66
N GLN A 173 19.93 -8.71 0.05
CA GLN A 173 20.27 -10.14 0.12
C GLN A 173 19.11 -10.96 0.72
N ARG A 174 18.52 -10.52 1.83
CA ARG A 174 17.34 -11.20 2.44
C ARG A 174 16.14 -11.24 1.49
N ILE A 175 15.89 -10.17 0.73
CA ILE A 175 14.83 -10.14 -0.29
C ILE A 175 15.15 -11.11 -1.43
N ARG A 176 16.42 -11.21 -1.85
CA ARG A 176 16.85 -12.17 -2.88
C ARG A 176 16.74 -13.61 -2.42
N GLU A 177 16.94 -13.91 -1.15
CA GLU A 177 16.67 -15.24 -0.58
C GLU A 177 15.19 -15.60 -0.71
N LEU A 178 14.29 -14.68 -0.36
CA LEU A 178 12.85 -14.88 -0.54
C LEU A 178 12.48 -15.12 -2.01
N LEU A 179 13.07 -14.35 -2.93
CA LEU A 179 12.91 -14.53 -4.37
C LEU A 179 13.43 -15.88 -4.87
N GLY A 180 14.60 -16.32 -4.39
CA GLY A 180 15.18 -17.61 -4.74
C GLY A 180 14.42 -18.81 -4.18
N GLY A 181 13.80 -18.64 -3.00
CA GLY A 181 12.96 -19.67 -2.36
C GLY A 181 11.52 -19.72 -2.88
N CYS A 182 11.02 -18.68 -3.56
CA CYS A 182 9.69 -18.71 -4.18
C CYS A 182 9.77 -19.37 -5.57
N ALA A 183 9.47 -20.66 -5.65
CA ALA A 183 9.49 -21.46 -6.88
C ALA A 183 8.51 -20.98 -7.99
N ARG A 184 7.70 -19.95 -7.75
CA ARG A 184 6.84 -19.31 -8.75
C ARG A 184 7.06 -17.80 -8.74
N ALA A 185 7.57 -17.27 -9.85
CA ALA A 185 7.78 -15.84 -10.07
C ALA A 185 6.48 -15.00 -9.97
N ASP A 186 5.31 -15.64 -9.99
CA ASP A 186 4.01 -14.99 -9.86
C ASP A 186 3.59 -14.67 -8.42
N ASP A 187 4.15 -15.36 -7.41
CA ASP A 187 3.80 -15.18 -5.98
C ASP A 187 4.51 -13.99 -5.32
N TYR A 188 5.56 -13.47 -5.97
CA TYR A 188 6.36 -12.37 -5.45
C TYR A 188 6.61 -11.34 -6.54
N ARG A 189 5.80 -10.28 -6.51
CA ARG A 189 6.11 -9.05 -7.20
C ARG A 189 6.47 -8.02 -6.12
N PRO A 190 7.74 -7.61 -5.99
CA PRO A 190 8.09 -6.56 -5.06
C PRO A 190 7.43 -5.27 -5.54
N ALA A 191 6.77 -4.54 -4.64
CA ALA A 191 6.59 -3.13 -4.91
C ALA A 191 7.99 -2.52 -4.88
N GLY A 192 8.48 -2.04 -6.03
CA GLY A 192 9.61 -1.10 -6.04
C GLY A 192 9.32 0.01 -5.03
N ARG A 193 10.37 0.52 -4.36
CA ARG A 193 10.27 1.63 -3.39
C ARG A 193 9.19 2.62 -3.80
N GLN A 194 8.39 3.06 -2.82
CA GLN A 194 7.61 4.30 -2.84
C GLN A 194 7.26 4.79 -4.26
N LEU A 195 6.17 4.26 -4.84
CA LEU A 195 5.70 4.66 -6.17
C LEU A 195 5.21 6.12 -6.13
N ASP A 196 6.13 7.03 -6.43
CA ASP A 196 5.88 8.42 -6.78
C ASP A 196 5.68 8.49 -8.31
N THR A 197 4.48 8.84 -8.78
CA THR A 197 4.18 8.95 -10.21
C THR A 197 4.23 10.42 -10.66
N GLY A 198 5.31 10.78 -11.34
CA GLY A 198 5.40 11.91 -12.27
C GLY A 198 6.07 11.42 -13.56
N ASP A 199 5.45 11.72 -14.69
CA ASP A 199 5.58 11.09 -16.01
C ASP A 199 6.99 11.05 -16.65
N ALA A 200 7.32 9.91 -17.30
CA ALA A 200 7.83 9.76 -18.68
C ALA A 200 8.89 8.65 -18.87
N GLY A 201 8.45 7.49 -19.40
CA GLY A 201 9.20 6.65 -20.34
C GLY A 201 10.45 5.89 -19.87
N PRO A 202 10.85 4.80 -20.59
CA PRO A 202 11.77 3.80 -20.05
C PRO A 202 13.23 4.21 -20.24
N ARG A 203 13.95 4.42 -19.13
CA ARG A 203 15.41 4.19 -18.99
C ARG A 203 15.80 4.36 -17.52
N TYR A 204 16.39 3.31 -16.95
CA TYR A 204 17.04 3.31 -15.64
C TYR A 204 18.24 4.29 -15.67
N PRO A 205 18.23 5.34 -14.81
CA PRO A 205 19.28 5.44 -13.80
C PRO A 205 18.81 5.99 -12.45
N TRP A 206 19.52 5.56 -11.40
CA TRP A 206 19.37 5.95 -10.00
C TRP A 206 19.30 7.47 -9.77
N ARG A 207 18.33 7.93 -8.97
CA ARG A 207 18.28 9.27 -8.37
C ARG A 207 17.77 9.21 -6.91
N PRO A 208 18.17 10.15 -6.03
CA PRO A 208 17.77 10.16 -4.63
C PRO A 208 16.39 10.81 -4.42
N GLU A 209 15.66 10.21 -3.48
CA GLU A 209 14.52 10.68 -2.67
C GLU A 209 13.38 11.50 -3.31
N SER A 210 12.17 10.93 -3.31
CA SER A 210 10.90 11.67 -3.36
C SER A 210 9.73 10.92 -2.67
N ASN A 211 8.76 11.69 -2.17
CA ASN A 211 7.77 11.33 -1.14
C ASN A 211 6.36 11.13 -1.70
N ALA A 212 5.87 9.89 -1.79
CA ALA A 212 4.42 9.60 -1.86
C ALA A 212 4.07 8.17 -1.39
N GLY A 213 3.06 8.02 -0.52
CA GLY A 213 2.51 6.70 -0.16
C GLY A 213 1.84 6.01 -1.35
N ILE A 214 1.78 4.67 -1.35
CA ILE A 214 1.17 3.92 -2.47
C ILE A 214 -0.35 4.11 -2.43
N GLN A 215 -0.92 4.62 -3.53
CA GLN A 215 -2.36 4.75 -3.73
C GLN A 215 -2.82 3.76 -4.82
N SER A 216 -3.78 2.88 -4.51
CA SER A 216 -4.43 2.04 -5.52
C SER A 216 -5.86 2.51 -5.76
N ARG A 217 -6.14 3.12 -6.92
CA ARG A 217 -7.52 3.35 -7.40
C ARG A 217 -7.79 2.49 -8.64
N ARG A 218 -8.78 1.59 -8.57
CA ARG A 218 -9.39 1.02 -9.79
C ARG A 218 -10.49 1.98 -10.25
N ARG A 219 -10.30 2.62 -11.41
CA ARG A 219 -11.37 3.40 -12.06
C ARG A 219 -12.52 2.46 -12.42
N ARG A 220 -13.74 2.75 -11.95
CA ARG A 220 -14.96 2.12 -12.48
C ARG A 220 -15.23 2.73 -13.86
N GLY A 221 -15.44 1.87 -14.86
CA GLY A 221 -15.87 2.28 -16.19
C GLY A 221 -17.30 2.82 -16.15
N ASP A 222 -17.50 3.96 -16.79
CA ASP A 222 -18.80 4.61 -16.99
C ASP A 222 -19.52 3.95 -18.19
N PRO A 223 -20.74 3.39 -18.04
CA PRO A 223 -21.42 2.66 -19.09
C PRO A 223 -22.43 3.53 -19.83
N GLN A 224 -22.03 4.61 -20.50
CA GLN A 224 -22.91 5.28 -21.47
C GLN A 224 -22.12 5.90 -22.63
N ARG A 225 -22.10 5.18 -23.76
CA ARG A 225 -22.31 5.74 -25.12
C ARG A 225 -22.34 4.61 -26.15
N ARG A 226 -23.56 4.23 -26.57
CA ARG A 226 -23.81 3.55 -27.85
C ARG A 226 -24.41 4.56 -28.82
N SER A 227 -23.78 4.71 -29.98
CA SER A 227 -24.36 4.96 -31.31
C SER A 227 -23.17 5.13 -32.26
N SER A 228 -22.81 4.07 -33.00
CA SER A 228 -23.15 3.88 -34.42
C SER A 228 -22.68 5.04 -35.29
N PHE A 229 -21.70 4.81 -36.17
CA PHE A 229 -21.76 5.07 -37.61
C PHE A 229 -20.43 4.66 -38.30
N LEU A 230 -20.60 3.77 -39.30
CA LEU A 230 -19.82 3.51 -40.51
C LEU A 230 -18.46 4.21 -40.72
N ASN A 231 -17.42 3.41 -40.95
CA ASN A 231 -16.34 3.71 -41.92
C ASN A 231 -16.95 3.70 -43.35
N PRO A 232 -16.36 4.36 -44.38
CA PRO A 232 -14.95 4.69 -44.52
C PRO A 232 -14.69 6.12 -45.08
N VAL A 233 -13.42 6.51 -45.17
CA VAL A 233 -12.76 7.15 -46.34
C VAL A 233 -11.54 7.94 -45.85
N ARG A 234 -10.38 7.52 -46.37
CA ARG A 234 -9.13 8.27 -46.34
C ARG A 234 -9.28 9.55 -47.16
N THR A 235 -8.95 10.69 -46.56
CA THR A 235 -8.42 11.85 -47.28
C THR A 235 -7.55 12.68 -46.34
N PHE A 236 -6.27 12.81 -46.69
CA PHE A 236 -5.37 13.85 -46.20
C PHE A 236 -5.58 15.14 -47.01
N PRO A 237 -5.39 16.31 -46.39
CA PRO A 237 -4.50 17.34 -46.93
C PRO A 237 -3.48 17.71 -45.82
N GLY A 238 -2.21 18.03 -46.04
CA GLY A 238 -1.53 18.63 -47.17
C GLY A 238 -0.70 19.80 -46.60
N GLY A 239 0.63 19.76 -46.73
CA GLY A 239 1.50 20.94 -46.56
C GLY A 239 2.80 20.70 -45.78
N GLY A 240 3.93 20.63 -46.48
CA GLY A 240 5.28 20.85 -45.90
C GLY A 240 6.41 20.01 -46.51
N ALA A 241 7.23 20.67 -47.35
CA ALA A 241 8.54 20.34 -47.96
C ALA A 241 9.37 19.15 -47.41
N ALA A 242 10.19 18.43 -48.19
CA ALA A 242 11.18 18.95 -49.13
C ALA A 242 11.59 17.95 -50.24
N ARG A 243 12.04 18.51 -51.37
CA ARG A 243 12.58 17.82 -52.55
C ARG A 243 13.95 17.19 -52.27
N LEU A 244 14.16 15.98 -52.79
CA LEU A 244 15.48 15.48 -53.19
C LEU A 244 15.41 15.06 -54.67
N SER A 245 16.43 15.52 -55.40
CA SER A 245 16.64 15.43 -56.84
C SER A 245 17.08 14.04 -57.33
N GLY A 246 16.73 13.69 -58.58
CA GLY A 246 17.53 12.76 -59.40
C GLY A 246 16.75 11.67 -60.13
N LEU A 247 16.53 11.86 -61.43
CA LEU A 247 15.92 11.00 -62.46
C LEU A 247 16.71 9.68 -62.73
N PRO A 248 16.35 8.82 -63.73
CA PRO A 248 15.14 8.02 -63.85
C PRO A 248 15.40 6.54 -64.27
N SER A 249 14.36 5.71 -64.17
CA SER A 249 14.07 4.51 -65.01
C SER A 249 15.14 3.44 -65.25
N ARG A 250 14.82 2.18 -64.90
CA ARG A 250 14.71 1.09 -65.89
C ARG A 250 14.01 -0.13 -65.29
N ARG A 251 13.46 -0.90 -66.21
CA ARG A 251 12.55 -2.05 -66.06
C ARG A 251 13.25 -3.31 -65.54
N ARG A 252 12.38 -4.20 -65.05
CA ARG A 252 12.50 -5.64 -64.70
C ARG A 252 12.96 -5.92 -63.30
#